data_AF-A0A2E5ZPH7-F1
#
_entry.id   AF-A0A2E5ZPH7-F1
#
_cell.length_a   1.000
_cell.length_b   1.000
_cell.length_c   1.000
_cell.angle_alpha   90.00
_cell.angle_beta   90.00
_cell.angle_gamma   90.00
#
_symmetry.space_group_name_H-M   'P 1'
#
loop_
_entity.id
_entity.type
_entity.pdbx_description
1 polymer ?
#
loop_
_entity_poly.entity_id
_entity_poly.type
_entity_poly.pdbx_seq_one_letter_code
_entity_poly.pdbx_strand_id
1 'polypeptide(L)'
;MPRLSLYKPEKGKDYEFLDKTITEMFTVGGTDVHVHKYLGPKNPDLADATSDKPRYNAIKETNIQDMLFLENRDRKYDPDIYVMRGIYNVSDVDFDMSQFGLFLQNDIVFMTIPINYSVKTLGRKIMSGDVIEIPHLKDEYALNDYSVALKRFYVVEDVNRASEGFTQTWYPHLYRVKMKQIVDSQEFKDILDLPTEEGSTQTLRDVLSTYESEMQVNNAVLSQAEADTAKSGYDTTNLYTLQVDERGQTELVTTDITSLDASTQNELADRINQTPERTGYDGYLIGDGIPPNGEAFGTGISFPITQAKGDYFLRTDLLPNRLFRYDGQRWVKMEDAVRMTMTNTDTRNTLRTGFINNSTTSKIGGETVKERQSLSEALKPKADE
;
A
#
# COMPACT_ATOMS: atom_id res chain seq x y z
N MET A 1 37.03 46.17 25.86
CA MET A 1 36.72 46.34 27.29
C MET A 1 35.57 45.40 27.64
N PRO A 2 35.70 44.53 28.65
CA PRO A 2 34.55 43.82 29.18
C PRO A 2 33.66 44.84 29.90
N ARG A 3 32.53 45.20 29.27
CA ARG A 3 31.45 45.96 29.94
C ARG A 3 30.89 45.05 31.04
N LEU A 4 30.52 45.61 32.20
CA LEU A 4 29.97 44.86 33.34
C LEU A 4 29.07 43.71 32.85
N SER A 5 29.36 42.49 33.29
CA SER A 5 28.51 41.34 33.00
C SER A 5 27.17 41.53 33.69
N LEU A 6 26.10 41.70 32.90
CA LEU A 6 24.72 41.74 33.39
C LEU A 6 24.15 40.33 33.62
N TYR A 7 24.91 39.29 33.29
CA TYR A 7 24.55 37.91 33.60
C TYR A 7 24.60 37.67 35.10
N LYS A 8 23.50 37.14 35.63
CA LYS A 8 23.38 36.61 36.99
C LYS A 8 23.05 35.11 36.89
N PRO A 9 23.51 34.25 37.80
CA PRO A 9 23.16 32.83 37.79
C PRO A 9 21.67 32.53 38.00
N GLU A 10 20.97 33.43 38.70
CA GLU A 10 19.55 33.29 39.03
C GLU A 10 18.69 34.25 38.20
N LYS A 11 17.50 33.78 37.79
CA LYS A 11 16.51 34.59 37.07
C LYS A 11 15.84 35.55 38.05
N GLY A 12 16.25 36.82 38.02
CA GLY A 12 15.68 37.87 38.86
C GLY A 12 14.49 38.60 38.23
N LYS A 13 14.10 39.71 38.85
CA LYS A 13 13.04 40.62 38.37
C LYS A 13 13.37 41.30 37.04
N ASP A 14 14.66 41.42 36.72
CA ASP A 14 15.16 41.86 35.42
C ASP A 14 14.74 40.91 34.30
N TYR A 15 14.89 39.60 34.50
CA TYR A 15 14.42 38.59 33.55
C TYR A 15 12.90 38.66 33.35
N GLU A 16 12.11 38.71 34.44
CA GLU A 16 10.64 38.80 34.36
C GLU A 16 10.17 40.07 33.62
N PHE A 17 10.83 41.20 33.86
CA PHE A 17 10.52 42.46 33.18
C PHE A 17 10.76 42.38 31.67
N LEU A 18 11.92 41.87 31.26
CA LEU A 18 12.27 41.68 29.86
C LEU A 18 11.32 40.67 29.19
N ASP A 19 11.03 39.56 29.88
CA ASP A 19 10.13 38.51 29.39
C ASP A 19 8.72 39.04 29.12
N LYS A 20 8.18 39.86 30.05
CA LYS A 20 6.87 40.50 29.88
C LYS A 20 6.87 41.44 28.67
N THR A 21 7.90 42.27 28.54
CA THR A 21 8.02 43.24 27.45
C THR A 21 8.13 42.53 26.10
N ILE A 22 8.93 41.46 26.01
CA ILE A 22 9.05 40.64 24.80
C ILE A 22 7.72 39.97 24.48
N THR A 23 7.06 39.36 25.47
CA THR A 23 5.77 38.70 25.25
C THR A 23 4.73 39.70 24.71
N GLU A 24 4.72 40.94 25.19
CA GLU A 24 3.85 42.00 24.68
C GLU A 24 4.09 42.33 23.21
N MET A 25 5.35 42.31 22.74
CA MET A 25 5.66 42.46 21.31
C MET A 25 5.02 41.36 20.45
N PHE A 26 5.00 40.11 20.93
CA PHE A 26 4.32 39.01 20.24
C PHE A 26 2.80 39.10 20.37
N THR A 27 2.29 39.62 21.49
CA THR A 27 0.85 39.87 21.64
C THR A 27 0.36 40.90 20.64
N VAL A 28 1.14 41.95 20.35
CA VAL A 28 0.73 43.02 19.43
C VAL A 28 1.07 42.69 17.96
N GLY A 29 2.27 42.17 17.70
CA GLY A 29 2.78 41.96 16.34
C GLY A 29 2.72 40.52 15.82
N GLY A 30 2.42 39.54 16.68
CA GLY A 30 2.32 38.13 16.29
C GLY A 30 0.97 37.76 15.70
N THR A 31 0.95 36.67 14.94
CA THR A 31 -0.27 36.04 14.43
C THR A 31 -0.77 35.00 15.43
N ASP A 32 -2.09 34.80 15.47
CA ASP A 32 -2.68 33.72 16.25
C ASP A 32 -2.33 32.36 15.62
N VAL A 33 -2.00 31.38 16.45
CA VAL A 33 -1.70 30.00 16.08
C VAL A 33 -2.44 29.05 17.00
N HIS A 34 -3.01 28.00 16.42
CA HIS A 34 -3.73 26.97 17.15
C HIS A 34 -2.82 25.76 17.32
N VAL A 35 -2.63 25.30 18.55
CA VAL A 35 -1.72 24.21 18.87
C VAL A 35 -2.51 22.98 19.32
N HIS A 36 -2.37 21.92 18.53
CA HIS A 36 -2.80 20.57 18.85
C HIS A 36 -1.68 19.88 19.64
N LYS A 37 -1.89 19.76 20.95
CA LYS A 37 -0.91 19.23 21.89
C LYS A 37 -0.81 17.71 21.77
N TYR A 38 0.36 17.19 21.45
CA TYR A 38 0.61 15.76 21.41
C TYR A 38 0.65 15.16 22.83
N LEU A 39 -0.09 14.08 23.08
CA LEU A 39 -0.14 13.41 24.38
C LEU A 39 0.68 12.12 24.43
N GLY A 40 0.93 11.50 23.28
CA GLY A 40 1.60 10.20 23.17
C GLY A 40 0.95 9.29 22.14
N PRO A 41 1.51 8.09 21.90
CA PRO A 41 0.89 7.11 21.01
C PRO A 41 -0.36 6.51 21.64
N LYS A 42 -1.30 6.08 20.79
CA LYS A 42 -2.47 5.31 21.19
C LYS A 42 -2.01 3.94 21.69
N ASN A 43 -2.41 3.60 22.92
CA ASN A 43 -2.13 2.29 23.48
C ASN A 43 -2.95 1.21 22.75
N PRO A 44 -2.34 0.07 22.39
CA PRO A 44 -3.08 -1.07 21.83
C PRO A 44 -4.00 -1.69 22.88
N ASP A 45 -5.05 -2.35 22.39
CA ASP A 45 -5.94 -3.13 23.23
C ASP A 45 -5.21 -4.33 23.84
N LEU A 46 -5.76 -4.86 24.95
CA LEU A 46 -5.07 -5.88 25.75
C LEU A 46 -4.86 -7.18 24.98
N ALA A 47 -5.74 -7.47 24.03
CA ALA A 47 -5.66 -8.63 23.15
C ALA A 47 -4.62 -8.47 22.01
N ASP A 48 -4.31 -7.22 21.63
CA ASP A 48 -3.43 -6.88 20.50
C ASP A 48 -2.03 -6.45 20.96
N ALA A 49 -1.79 -6.38 22.27
CA ALA A 49 -0.50 -6.03 22.84
C ALA A 49 0.51 -7.17 22.64
N THR A 50 1.56 -6.88 21.89
CA THR A 50 2.67 -7.81 21.62
C THR A 50 3.98 -7.28 22.18
N SER A 51 5.04 -8.08 22.16
CA SER A 51 6.35 -7.63 22.66
C SER A 51 6.94 -6.47 21.84
N ASP A 52 6.62 -6.40 20.56
CA ASP A 52 6.98 -5.34 19.63
C ASP A 52 6.03 -4.13 19.71
N LYS A 53 4.81 -4.31 20.21
CA LYS A 53 3.80 -3.25 20.43
C LYS A 53 3.29 -3.27 21.88
N PRO A 54 4.11 -2.79 22.83
CA PRO A 54 3.78 -2.89 24.24
C PRO A 54 2.64 -1.94 24.62
N ARG A 55 1.80 -2.38 25.56
CA ARG A 55 0.81 -1.52 26.20
C ARG A 55 1.40 -0.83 27.42
N TYR A 56 1.28 0.50 27.50
CA TYR A 56 1.76 1.28 28.64
C TYR A 56 0.64 1.56 29.65
N ASN A 57 1.00 1.65 30.94
CA ASN A 57 0.05 1.95 32.02
C ASN A 57 -0.53 3.38 31.95
N ALA A 58 0.22 4.32 31.38
CA ALA A 58 -0.20 5.70 31.17
C ALA A 58 0.29 6.18 29.80
N ILE A 59 -0.55 6.95 29.10
CA ILE A 59 -0.18 7.61 27.85
C ILE A 59 0.75 8.77 28.22
N LYS A 60 1.96 8.76 27.66
CA LYS A 60 2.97 9.80 27.84
C LYS A 60 3.61 10.11 26.50
N GLU A 61 4.13 11.32 26.35
CA GLU A 61 4.73 11.78 25.09
C GLU A 61 6.02 11.04 24.75
N THR A 62 6.64 10.36 25.72
CA THR A 62 7.88 9.59 25.57
C THR A 62 7.66 8.11 25.24
N ASN A 63 6.42 7.63 25.23
CA ASN A 63 6.14 6.23 24.92
C ASN A 63 6.39 5.96 23.43
N ILE A 64 6.79 4.72 23.12
CA ILE A 64 7.05 4.25 21.75
C ILE A 64 6.06 3.14 21.44
N GLN A 65 5.26 3.32 20.40
CA GLN A 65 4.24 2.36 20.00
C GLN A 65 4.85 1.10 19.40
N ASP A 66 5.79 1.28 18.47
CA ASP A 66 6.46 0.18 17.79
C ASP A 66 7.94 0.17 18.19
N MET A 67 8.33 -0.83 18.99
CA MET A 67 9.71 -0.96 19.49
C MET A 67 10.67 -1.50 18.43
N LEU A 68 10.16 -2.14 17.37
CA LEU A 68 10.99 -2.68 16.29
C LEU A 68 11.46 -1.56 15.36
N PHE A 69 10.56 -0.64 15.02
CA PHE A 69 10.85 0.50 14.14
C PHE A 69 11.09 1.81 14.89
N LEU A 70 10.93 1.81 16.22
CA LEU A 70 11.08 2.98 17.10
C LEU A 70 10.20 4.15 16.66
N GLU A 71 8.97 3.85 16.24
CA GLU A 71 8.04 4.83 15.68
C GLU A 71 6.70 4.87 16.42
N ASN A 72 5.99 5.99 16.21
CA ASN A 72 4.65 6.24 16.75
C ASN A 72 3.69 6.45 15.58
N ARG A 73 3.06 5.36 15.12
CA ARG A 73 2.14 5.35 13.98
C ARG A 73 0.77 5.95 14.26
N ASP A 74 0.28 5.80 15.49
CA ASP A 74 -1.03 6.29 15.91
C ASP A 74 -0.83 7.34 17.00
N ARG A 75 -0.68 8.61 16.61
CA ARG A 75 -0.48 9.71 17.56
C ARG A 75 -1.82 10.17 18.12
N LYS A 76 -1.85 10.40 19.43
CA LYS A 76 -3.00 10.98 20.11
C LYS A 76 -2.75 12.43 20.48
N TYR A 77 -3.74 13.27 20.20
CA TYR A 77 -3.73 14.69 20.54
C TYR A 77 -4.73 15.00 21.67
N ASP A 78 -4.48 16.10 22.36
CA ASP A 78 -5.42 16.70 23.32
C ASP A 78 -6.66 17.21 22.55
N PRO A 79 -7.89 16.88 22.98
CA PRO A 79 -9.10 17.43 22.35
C PRO A 79 -9.18 18.96 22.45
N ASP A 80 -8.57 19.56 23.48
CA ASP A 80 -8.57 21.01 23.64
C ASP A 80 -7.50 21.66 22.74
N ILE A 81 -7.91 22.70 22.00
CA ILE A 81 -7.02 23.47 21.12
C ILE A 81 -6.47 24.68 21.87
N TYR A 82 -5.14 24.80 21.91
CA TYR A 82 -4.47 25.87 22.64
C TYR A 82 -4.11 27.03 21.70
N VAL A 83 -4.65 28.22 21.97
CA VAL A 83 -4.36 29.43 21.18
C VAL A 83 -3.12 30.13 21.72
N MET A 84 -2.17 30.44 20.85
CA MET A 84 -0.95 31.18 21.17
C MET A 84 -0.63 32.21 20.09
N ARG A 85 0.31 33.13 20.36
CA ARG A 85 0.84 34.06 19.36
C ARG A 85 2.28 33.76 19.01
N GLY A 86 2.57 33.76 17.72
CA GLY A 86 3.90 33.50 17.17
C GLY A 86 4.17 34.38 15.95
N ILE A 87 5.44 34.47 15.58
CA ILE A 87 5.88 35.14 14.35
C ILE A 87 6.65 34.10 13.55
N TYR A 88 6.37 33.96 12.27
CA TYR A 88 7.11 33.06 11.38
C TYR A 88 7.66 33.83 10.20
N ASN A 89 8.79 33.36 9.68
CA ASN A 89 9.39 33.96 8.49
C ASN A 89 8.71 33.36 7.25
N VAL A 90 8.15 34.22 6.42
CA VAL A 90 7.73 33.85 5.06
C VAL A 90 8.94 34.02 4.17
N SER A 91 9.42 32.92 3.58
CA SER A 91 10.46 32.96 2.56
C SER A 91 9.85 32.51 1.24
N ASP A 92 10.03 33.30 0.19
CA ASP A 92 9.68 32.93 -1.18
C ASP A 92 10.73 31.96 -1.69
N VAL A 93 10.43 30.66 -1.66
CA VAL A 93 11.27 29.63 -2.28
C VAL A 93 10.69 29.33 -3.66
N ASP A 94 11.40 29.75 -4.70
CA ASP A 94 11.04 29.42 -6.08
C ASP A 94 11.30 27.92 -6.34
N PHE A 95 10.24 27.19 -6.71
CA PHE A 95 10.36 25.80 -7.17
C PHE A 95 11.03 25.75 -8.54
N ASP A 96 12.31 25.41 -8.59
CA ASP A 96 12.98 25.10 -9.85
C ASP A 96 12.60 23.69 -10.33
N MET A 97 11.68 23.62 -11.29
CA MET A 97 11.24 22.37 -11.94
C MET A 97 12.19 21.90 -13.04
N SER A 98 13.34 22.56 -13.26
CA SER A 98 14.28 22.20 -14.34
C SER A 98 15.06 20.91 -14.08
N GLN A 99 15.13 20.43 -12.83
CA GLN A 99 15.67 19.11 -12.50
C GLN A 99 14.55 18.09 -12.32
N PHE A 100 14.46 17.15 -13.26
CA PHE A 100 13.69 15.91 -13.09
C PHE A 100 14.33 15.07 -11.98
N GLY A 101 13.88 15.28 -10.75
CA GLY A 101 14.38 14.60 -9.57
C GLY A 101 13.52 14.94 -8.36
N LEU A 102 12.97 13.89 -7.76
CA LEU A 102 12.05 13.83 -6.63
C LEU A 102 12.59 14.51 -5.35
N PHE A 103 12.87 15.81 -5.38
CA PHE A 103 13.18 16.61 -4.20
C PHE A 103 12.07 17.64 -3.99
N LEU A 104 10.91 17.14 -3.54
CA LEU A 104 9.95 17.97 -2.81
C LEU A 104 10.63 18.36 -1.50
N GLN A 105 11.34 19.49 -1.48
CA GLN A 105 11.63 20.14 -0.22
C GLN A 105 10.28 20.52 0.37
N ASN A 106 9.79 19.69 1.31
CA ASN A 106 8.63 20.03 2.13
C ASN A 106 8.86 21.43 2.68
N ASP A 107 7.92 22.34 2.47
CA ASP A 107 8.01 23.74 2.89
C ASP A 107 8.30 23.80 4.41
N ILE A 108 9.54 24.12 4.78
CA ILE A 108 9.99 24.18 6.17
C ILE A 108 9.77 25.60 6.67
N VAL A 109 8.85 25.74 7.62
CA VAL A 109 8.54 27.03 8.25
C VAL A 109 9.25 27.12 9.59
N PHE A 110 9.93 28.24 9.83
CA PHE A 110 10.49 28.57 11.14
C PHE A 110 9.63 29.61 11.84
N MET A 111 9.15 29.27 13.04
CA MET A 111 8.35 30.14 13.88
C MET A 111 9.07 30.46 15.18
N THR A 112 9.03 31.72 15.59
CA THR A 112 9.52 32.21 16.86
C THR A 112 8.34 32.39 17.84
N ILE A 113 8.45 31.83 19.05
CA ILE A 113 7.41 31.89 20.11
C ILE A 113 8.06 32.22 21.47
N PRO A 114 7.44 33.03 22.34
CA PRO A 114 7.96 33.29 23.68
C PRO A 114 7.89 32.06 24.62
N ILE A 115 9.00 31.77 25.31
CA ILE A 115 9.20 30.54 26.10
C ILE A 115 8.23 30.45 27.28
N ASN A 116 8.23 31.45 28.15
CA ASN A 116 7.42 31.38 29.37
C ASN A 116 5.93 31.42 29.08
N TYR A 117 5.54 32.17 28.05
CA TYR A 117 4.17 32.21 27.57
C TYR A 117 3.73 30.83 27.04
N SER A 118 4.51 30.21 26.14
CA SER A 118 4.15 28.90 25.59
C SER A 118 4.06 27.82 26.66
N VAL A 119 4.99 27.83 27.63
CA VAL A 119 4.99 26.84 28.73
C VAL A 119 3.80 27.04 29.67
N LYS A 120 3.37 28.29 29.91
CA LYS A 120 2.18 28.58 30.71
C LYS A 120 0.89 28.14 30.01
N THR A 121 0.79 28.35 28.70
CA THR A 121 -0.41 27.98 27.93
C THR A 121 -0.55 26.47 27.75
N LEU A 122 0.53 25.77 27.40
CA LEU A 122 0.48 24.31 27.16
C LEU A 122 0.67 23.46 28.42
N GLY A 123 1.16 24.06 29.51
CA GLY A 123 1.60 23.34 30.72
C GLY A 123 2.89 22.55 30.55
N ARG A 124 3.51 22.56 29.36
CA ARG A 124 4.81 21.93 29.05
C ARG A 124 5.54 22.68 27.94
N LYS A 125 6.82 22.34 27.71
CA LYS A 125 7.58 22.80 26.54
C LYS A 125 6.91 22.26 25.27
N ILE A 126 6.85 23.08 24.21
CA ILE A 126 6.57 22.60 22.85
C ILE A 126 7.63 21.56 22.49
N MET A 127 7.20 20.48 21.87
CA MET A 127 8.07 19.37 21.51
C MET A 127 7.78 18.87 20.09
N SER A 128 8.68 18.02 19.60
CA SER A 128 8.48 17.34 18.33
C SER A 128 7.18 16.53 18.37
N GLY A 129 6.38 16.64 17.31
CA GLY A 129 5.10 15.97 17.17
C GLY A 129 3.86 16.79 17.55
N ASP A 130 4.01 17.94 18.23
CA ASP A 130 2.95 18.94 18.33
C ASP A 130 2.60 19.45 16.92
N VAL A 131 1.31 19.71 16.67
CA VAL A 131 0.85 20.22 15.37
C VAL A 131 0.27 21.62 15.54
N ILE A 132 0.66 22.51 14.64
CA ILE A 132 0.28 23.92 14.65
C ILE A 132 -0.56 24.21 13.41
N GLU A 133 -1.78 24.70 13.63
CA GLU A 133 -2.65 25.28 12.61
C GLU A 133 -2.43 26.79 12.55
N ILE A 134 -2.32 27.29 11.32
CA ILE A 134 -2.15 28.72 11.03
C ILE A 134 -3.44 29.24 10.38
N PRO A 135 -4.36 29.86 11.16
CA PRO A 135 -5.72 30.17 10.70
C PRO A 135 -5.77 31.24 9.59
N HIS A 136 -4.81 32.16 9.54
CA HIS A 136 -4.81 33.23 8.52
C HIS A 136 -4.24 32.80 7.16
N LEU A 137 -3.69 31.59 7.05
CA LEU A 137 -3.24 31.00 5.78
C LEU A 137 -4.32 30.13 5.12
N LYS A 138 -5.58 30.29 5.53
CA LYS A 138 -6.73 29.63 4.90
C LYS A 138 -6.85 30.15 3.46
N ASP A 139 -6.80 29.25 2.48
CA ASP A 139 -6.97 29.61 1.07
C ASP A 139 -8.47 29.64 0.72
N GLU A 140 -9.02 30.83 0.49
CA GLU A 140 -10.44 31.05 0.15
C GLU A 140 -10.76 30.76 -1.33
N TYR A 141 -9.75 30.65 -2.20
CA TYR A 141 -9.94 30.54 -3.65
C TYR A 141 -9.23 29.31 -4.24
N ALA A 142 -9.19 28.22 -3.49
CA ALA A 142 -8.61 26.97 -3.97
C ALA A 142 -9.31 26.53 -5.28
N LEU A 143 -8.52 26.13 -6.29
CA LEU A 143 -9.00 25.74 -7.62
C LEU A 143 -9.72 24.37 -7.63
N ASN A 144 -9.75 23.68 -6.50
CA ASN A 144 -10.40 22.38 -6.34
C ASN A 144 -11.91 22.54 -6.10
N ASP A 145 -12.68 21.50 -6.42
CA ASP A 145 -14.17 21.50 -6.35
C ASP A 145 -14.71 21.48 -4.90
N TYR A 146 -13.83 21.63 -3.91
CA TYR A 146 -14.18 21.66 -2.50
C TYR A 146 -14.45 23.10 -2.07
N SER A 147 -15.68 23.39 -1.66
CA SER A 147 -16.12 24.72 -1.22
C SER A 147 -15.56 25.13 0.15
N VAL A 148 -14.54 24.46 0.67
CA VAL A 148 -14.02 24.63 2.02
C VAL A 148 -12.57 25.08 1.96
N ALA A 149 -12.32 26.25 2.53
CA ALA A 149 -11.00 26.86 2.51
C ALA A 149 -10.01 26.02 3.34
N LEU A 150 -8.88 25.66 2.71
CA LEU A 150 -7.97 24.64 3.22
C LEU A 150 -7.18 25.18 4.42
N LYS A 151 -7.36 24.57 5.60
CA LYS A 151 -6.54 24.87 6.79
C LYS A 151 -5.15 24.26 6.62
N ARG A 152 -4.11 25.05 6.90
CA ARG A 152 -2.72 24.58 6.84
C ARG A 152 -2.23 24.12 8.22
N PHE A 153 -1.84 22.86 8.29
CA PHE A 153 -1.28 22.24 9.48
C PHE A 153 0.21 21.93 9.30
N TYR A 154 1.00 22.26 10.31
CA TYR A 154 2.44 22.02 10.34
C TYR A 154 2.82 21.22 11.59
N VAL A 155 3.58 20.14 11.44
CA VAL A 155 4.12 19.39 12.57
C VAL A 155 5.46 19.96 13.00
N VAL A 156 5.64 20.11 14.30
CA VAL A 156 6.90 20.52 14.91
C VAL A 156 7.91 19.39 14.77
N GLU A 157 9.07 19.68 14.17
CA GLU A 157 10.18 18.75 14.03
C GLU A 157 11.19 18.95 15.17
N ASP A 158 11.56 20.21 15.43
CA ASP A 158 12.56 20.57 16.43
C ASP A 158 12.29 21.94 17.08
N VAL A 159 12.74 22.12 18.32
CA VAL A 159 12.55 23.33 19.13
C VAL A 159 13.86 23.75 19.78
N ASN A 160 14.47 24.77 19.19
CA ASN A 160 15.73 25.36 19.64
C ASN A 160 15.51 26.76 20.24
N ARG A 161 16.54 27.31 20.90
CA ARG A 161 16.52 28.71 21.35
C ARG A 161 16.82 29.62 20.18
N ALA A 162 15.98 30.64 19.95
CA ALA A 162 16.23 31.59 18.88
C ALA A 162 17.46 32.45 19.22
N SER A 163 18.33 32.70 18.24
CA SER A 163 19.52 33.54 18.42
C SER A 163 19.14 34.99 18.77
N GLU A 164 18.03 35.49 18.22
CA GLU A 164 17.43 36.79 18.55
C GLU A 164 16.77 36.83 19.95
N GLY A 165 16.57 35.66 20.58
CA GLY A 165 15.90 35.55 21.85
C GLY A 165 16.75 35.84 23.08
N PHE A 166 18.05 36.13 22.90
CA PHE A 166 18.96 36.42 24.01
C PHE A 166 18.92 37.91 24.36
N THR A 167 18.60 38.21 25.62
CA THR A 167 18.62 39.58 26.13
C THR A 167 20.00 39.95 26.68
N GLN A 168 20.17 41.21 27.11
CA GLN A 168 21.43 41.71 27.69
C GLN A 168 21.85 40.95 28.97
N THR A 169 20.91 40.25 29.62
CA THR A 169 21.17 39.37 30.76
C THR A 169 21.65 37.98 30.36
N TRP A 170 21.84 37.71 29.06
CA TRP A 170 22.27 36.44 28.47
C TRP A 170 21.28 35.28 28.65
N TYR A 171 20.06 35.55 29.10
CA TYR A 171 19.01 34.56 29.15
C TYR A 171 18.19 34.52 27.86
N PRO A 172 17.78 33.32 27.39
CA PRO A 172 16.89 33.17 26.25
C PRO A 172 15.43 33.39 26.68
N HIS A 173 14.67 34.09 25.85
CA HIS A 173 13.23 34.33 26.00
C HIS A 173 12.38 33.74 24.89
N LEU A 174 13.00 33.35 23.76
CA LEU A 174 12.30 32.90 22.56
C LEU A 174 12.74 31.50 22.13
N TYR A 175 11.78 30.67 21.74
CA TYR A 175 12.01 29.44 21.00
C TYR A 175 11.92 29.69 19.50
N ARG A 176 12.79 29.04 18.75
CA ARG A 176 12.69 28.83 17.30
C ARG A 176 12.20 27.41 17.07
N VAL A 177 10.99 27.30 16.56
CA VAL A 177 10.30 26.06 16.22
C VAL A 177 10.48 25.82 14.73
N LYS A 178 11.09 24.69 14.36
CA LYS A 178 11.18 24.21 12.99
C LYS A 178 9.98 23.32 12.73
N MET A 179 9.22 23.62 11.68
CA MET A 179 8.00 22.89 11.34
C MET A 179 7.98 22.50 9.88
N LYS A 180 7.30 21.40 9.56
CA LYS A 180 7.05 20.94 8.20
C LYS A 180 5.56 20.73 7.99
N GLN A 181 5.06 20.91 6.78
CA GLN A 181 3.67 20.62 6.47
C GLN A 181 3.35 19.13 6.74
N ILE A 182 2.17 18.85 7.28
CA ILE A 182 1.71 17.46 7.44
C ILE A 182 1.22 16.90 6.11
N VAL A 183 1.34 15.59 5.94
CA VAL A 183 0.75 14.83 4.84
C VAL A 183 -0.37 13.95 5.38
N ASP A 184 -1.28 13.49 4.52
CA ASP A 184 -2.27 12.48 4.89
C ASP A 184 -1.56 11.17 5.24
N SER A 185 -1.31 10.99 6.54
CA SER A 185 -0.66 9.82 7.10
C SER A 185 -1.44 9.38 8.33
N GLN A 186 -1.40 8.08 8.60
CA GLN A 186 -2.03 7.47 9.78
C GLN A 186 -1.65 8.19 11.08
N GLU A 187 -0.44 8.75 11.16
CA GLU A 187 0.05 9.49 12.32
C GLU A 187 -0.81 10.70 12.69
N PHE A 188 -1.43 11.37 11.71
CA PHE A 188 -2.19 12.61 11.94
C PHE A 188 -3.70 12.41 11.84
N LYS A 189 -4.15 11.15 11.85
CA LYS A 189 -5.56 10.77 11.70
C LYS A 189 -6.48 11.51 12.67
N ASP A 190 -6.10 11.63 13.94
CA ASP A 190 -6.88 12.31 14.98
C ASP A 190 -7.14 13.80 14.66
N ILE A 191 -6.29 14.45 13.85
CA ILE A 191 -6.44 15.85 13.43
C ILE A 191 -7.19 15.92 12.10
N LEU A 192 -6.87 15.02 11.16
CA LEU A 192 -7.42 15.04 9.79
C LEU A 192 -8.84 14.51 9.69
N ASP A 193 -9.26 13.64 10.62
CA ASP A 193 -10.63 13.12 10.68
C ASP A 193 -11.59 14.13 11.36
N LEU A 194 -11.09 15.26 11.88
CA LEU A 194 -11.94 16.33 12.40
C LEU A 194 -12.70 17.01 11.24
N PRO A 195 -13.95 17.46 11.48
CA PRO A 195 -14.72 18.16 10.46
C PRO A 195 -14.01 19.45 10.04
N THR A 196 -13.99 19.69 8.73
CA THR A 196 -13.23 20.80 8.14
C THR A 196 -13.78 22.15 8.60
N GLU A 197 -15.11 22.25 8.75
CA GLU A 197 -15.85 23.39 9.31
C GLU A 197 -16.95 22.94 10.29
N GLU A 198 -17.33 23.81 11.22
CA GLU A 198 -18.39 23.59 12.19
C GLU A 198 -19.72 23.34 11.47
N GLY A 199 -20.23 22.10 11.54
CA GLY A 199 -21.46 21.67 10.85
C GLY A 199 -21.26 21.00 9.49
N SER A 200 -20.02 20.82 9.02
CA SER A 200 -19.71 20.05 7.82
C SER A 200 -19.50 18.56 8.12
N THR A 201 -19.97 17.68 7.23
CA THR A 201 -19.75 16.22 7.29
C THR A 201 -18.47 15.77 6.57
N GLN A 202 -17.79 16.68 5.87
CA GLN A 202 -16.55 16.39 5.13
C GLN A 202 -15.33 16.57 6.03
N THR A 203 -14.48 15.55 6.08
CA THR A 203 -13.25 15.58 6.88
C THR A 203 -12.12 16.25 6.10
N LEU A 204 -11.13 16.81 6.81
CA LEU A 204 -9.94 17.38 6.19
C LEU A 204 -9.18 16.34 5.34
N ARG A 205 -9.29 15.07 5.73
CA ARG A 205 -8.78 13.93 4.97
C ARG A 205 -9.40 13.86 3.57
N ASP A 206 -10.71 13.97 3.43
CA ASP A 206 -11.39 13.85 2.12
C ASP A 206 -10.99 14.96 1.14
N VAL A 207 -10.58 16.13 1.66
CA VAL A 207 -10.17 17.31 0.87
C VAL A 207 -8.68 17.27 0.53
N LEU A 208 -7.84 16.75 1.43
CA LEU A 208 -6.37 16.68 1.26
C LEU A 208 -5.90 15.42 0.54
N SER A 209 -6.69 14.36 0.57
CA SER A 209 -6.22 13.04 0.17
C SER A 209 -6.18 12.88 -1.35
N THR A 210 -4.98 12.66 -1.88
CA THR A 210 -4.78 12.09 -3.23
C THR A 210 -5.12 10.60 -3.27
N TYR A 211 -5.44 9.97 -2.14
CA TYR A 211 -5.61 8.54 -2.02
C TYR A 211 -6.63 7.97 -3.01
N GLU A 212 -7.76 8.64 -3.21
CA GLU A 212 -8.75 8.16 -4.17
C GLU A 212 -8.19 8.21 -5.60
N SER A 213 -7.51 9.29 -5.97
CA SER A 213 -6.85 9.40 -7.28
C SER A 213 -5.72 8.38 -7.43
N GLU A 214 -4.93 8.12 -6.40
CA GLU A 214 -3.85 7.11 -6.40
C GLU A 214 -4.42 5.70 -6.51
N MET A 215 -5.53 5.41 -5.83
CA MET A 215 -6.25 4.14 -5.94
C MET A 215 -6.85 3.97 -7.34
N GLN A 216 -7.44 5.01 -7.91
CA GLN A 216 -7.95 5.00 -9.29
C GLN A 216 -6.81 4.78 -10.30
N VAL A 217 -5.67 5.45 -10.14
CA VAL A 217 -4.48 5.25 -10.97
C VAL A 217 -3.95 3.82 -10.81
N ASN A 218 -3.82 3.30 -9.59
CA ASN A 218 -3.37 1.95 -9.34
C ASN A 218 -4.32 0.91 -9.96
N ASN A 219 -5.64 1.11 -9.82
CA ASN A 219 -6.65 0.24 -10.43
C ASN A 219 -6.61 0.32 -11.96
N ALA A 220 -6.39 1.50 -12.54
CA ALA A 220 -6.23 1.67 -13.98
C ALA A 220 -4.97 0.98 -14.50
N VAL A 221 -3.85 1.09 -13.77
CA VAL A 221 -2.60 0.39 -14.08
C VAL A 221 -2.79 -1.13 -14.00
N LEU A 222 -3.46 -1.63 -12.96
CA LEU A 222 -3.78 -3.06 -12.82
C LEU A 222 -4.68 -3.53 -13.97
N SER A 223 -5.71 -2.77 -14.30
CA SER A 223 -6.63 -3.10 -15.41
C SER A 223 -5.92 -3.12 -16.76
N GLN A 224 -5.03 -2.17 -17.02
CA GLN A 224 -4.23 -2.15 -18.24
C GLN A 224 -3.23 -3.31 -18.28
N ALA A 225 -2.57 -3.60 -17.15
CA ALA A 225 -1.65 -4.73 -17.04
C ALA A 225 -2.35 -6.09 -17.27
N GLU A 226 -3.59 -6.25 -16.80
CA GLU A 226 -4.42 -7.43 -17.08
C GLU A 226 -4.81 -7.53 -18.56
N ALA A 227 -5.08 -6.40 -19.23
CA ALA A 227 -5.38 -6.39 -20.66
C ALA A 227 -4.16 -6.79 -21.50
N ASP A 228 -2.98 -6.30 -21.14
CA ASP A 228 -1.73 -6.56 -21.88
C ASP A 228 -1.17 -7.97 -21.59
N THR A 229 -1.39 -8.51 -20.38
CA THR A 229 -0.91 -9.85 -19.99
C THR A 229 -1.92 -10.56 -19.09
N ALA A 230 -2.96 -11.13 -19.72
CA ALA A 230 -4.08 -11.74 -19.01
C ALA A 230 -3.71 -12.97 -18.16
N LYS A 231 -2.67 -13.72 -18.54
CA LYS A 231 -2.26 -14.94 -17.83
C LYS A 231 -0.75 -14.98 -17.59
N SER A 232 -0.36 -15.61 -16.49
CA SER A 232 1.01 -15.96 -16.14
C SER A 232 1.65 -16.89 -17.18
N GLY A 233 2.97 -16.87 -17.28
CA GLY A 233 3.72 -17.73 -18.20
C GLY A 233 3.78 -17.18 -19.62
N TYR A 234 4.17 -18.04 -20.56
CA TYR A 234 4.27 -17.66 -21.97
C TYR A 234 3.06 -18.15 -22.76
N ASP A 235 2.57 -17.30 -23.66
CA ASP A 235 1.56 -17.71 -24.63
C ASP A 235 2.21 -18.39 -25.82
N THR A 236 1.84 -19.64 -26.09
CA THR A 236 2.34 -20.42 -27.23
C THR A 236 1.25 -20.72 -28.24
N THR A 237 0.02 -20.20 -28.07
CA THR A 237 -1.11 -20.48 -28.97
C THR A 237 -0.89 -19.99 -30.41
N ASN A 238 -0.12 -18.91 -30.56
CA ASN A 238 0.26 -18.33 -31.84
C ASN A 238 1.40 -19.09 -32.54
N LEU A 239 2.01 -20.08 -31.88
CA LEU A 239 3.14 -20.83 -32.40
C LEU A 239 2.68 -22.15 -33.01
N TYR A 240 3.23 -22.49 -34.18
CA TYR A 240 2.89 -23.71 -34.89
C TYR A 240 3.75 -24.90 -34.42
N THR A 241 3.13 -26.01 -34.04
CA THR A 241 3.81 -27.25 -33.64
C THR A 241 3.71 -28.30 -34.74
N LEU A 242 4.84 -28.86 -35.15
CA LEU A 242 4.93 -29.89 -36.20
C LEU A 242 5.17 -31.27 -35.59
N GLN A 243 4.35 -32.25 -35.97
CA GLN A 243 4.56 -33.66 -35.61
C GLN A 243 5.64 -34.28 -36.52
N VAL A 244 6.58 -34.98 -35.90
CA VAL A 244 7.64 -35.72 -36.60
C VAL A 244 7.61 -37.20 -36.24
N ASP A 245 7.94 -38.04 -37.21
CA ASP A 245 8.09 -39.49 -37.03
C ASP A 245 9.39 -39.85 -36.29
N GLU A 246 9.61 -41.16 -36.05
CA GLU A 246 10.84 -41.66 -35.41
C GLU A 246 12.13 -41.32 -36.18
N ARG A 247 12.02 -40.90 -37.45
CA ARG A 247 13.14 -40.52 -38.32
C ARG A 247 13.29 -39.00 -38.43
N GLY A 248 12.51 -38.22 -37.69
CA GLY A 248 12.53 -36.77 -37.69
C GLY A 248 11.94 -36.14 -38.95
N GLN A 249 11.19 -36.91 -39.75
CA GLN A 249 10.46 -36.41 -40.92
C GLN A 249 9.02 -36.07 -40.53
N THR A 250 8.36 -35.19 -41.28
CA THR A 250 6.97 -34.79 -41.00
C THR A 250 6.02 -35.97 -41.11
N GLU A 251 5.27 -36.26 -40.04
CA GLU A 251 4.27 -37.32 -40.04
C GLU A 251 2.97 -36.84 -40.72
N LEU A 252 2.46 -37.66 -41.63
CA LEU A 252 1.36 -37.31 -42.51
C LEU A 252 0.29 -38.40 -42.46
N VAL A 253 -0.97 -37.99 -42.41
CA VAL A 253 -2.11 -38.92 -42.50
C VAL A 253 -2.54 -39.00 -43.95
N THR A 254 -2.63 -40.21 -44.48
CA THR A 254 -3.14 -40.48 -45.81
C THR A 254 -4.35 -41.42 -45.69
N THR A 255 -5.46 -41.08 -46.35
CA THR A 255 -6.55 -42.04 -46.58
C THR A 255 -6.23 -42.82 -47.85
N ASP A 256 -5.89 -44.10 -47.71
CA ASP A 256 -5.83 -44.99 -48.87
C ASP A 256 -7.25 -45.16 -49.41
N ILE A 257 -7.52 -44.63 -50.61
CA ILE A 257 -8.69 -45.06 -51.37
C ILE A 257 -8.31 -46.38 -52.03
N THR A 258 -9.12 -47.42 -51.85
CA THR A 258 -8.86 -48.76 -52.40
C THR A 258 -9.08 -48.87 -53.92
N SER A 259 -9.29 -47.74 -54.61
CA SER A 259 -9.42 -47.67 -56.07
C SER A 259 -8.77 -46.42 -56.67
N LEU A 260 -7.53 -46.10 -56.29
CA LEU A 260 -6.72 -45.10 -56.98
C LEU A 260 -6.03 -45.77 -58.18
N ASP A 261 -6.59 -45.61 -59.38
CA ASP A 261 -5.89 -45.95 -60.63
C ASP A 261 -4.75 -44.95 -60.84
N ALA A 262 -3.52 -45.39 -60.56
CA ALA A 262 -2.29 -44.58 -60.62
C ALA A 262 -1.83 -44.23 -62.06
N SER A 263 -2.75 -44.19 -63.03
CA SER A 263 -2.50 -43.74 -64.41
C SER A 263 -2.70 -42.24 -64.63
N THR A 264 -3.11 -41.49 -63.60
CA THR A 264 -3.17 -40.01 -63.63
C THR A 264 -2.11 -39.43 -62.69
N GLN A 265 -1.08 -38.83 -63.29
CA GLN A 265 0.16 -38.40 -62.65
C GLN A 265 0.01 -37.15 -61.73
N ASN A 266 -1.21 -36.79 -61.33
CA ASN A 266 -1.52 -35.52 -60.68
C ASN A 266 -2.60 -35.57 -59.57
N GLU A 267 -3.09 -36.75 -59.18
CA GLU A 267 -4.06 -36.85 -58.07
C GLU A 267 -3.33 -36.84 -56.73
N LEU A 268 -3.48 -35.74 -55.99
CA LEU A 268 -3.00 -35.62 -54.61
C LEU A 268 -3.95 -36.42 -53.72
N ALA A 269 -3.49 -37.53 -53.14
CA ALA A 269 -4.12 -38.06 -51.93
C ALA A 269 -4.10 -36.93 -50.89
N ASP A 270 -5.28 -36.53 -50.40
CA ASP A 270 -5.41 -35.40 -49.48
C ASP A 270 -4.57 -35.70 -48.22
N ARG A 271 -3.40 -35.05 -48.12
CA ARG A 271 -2.36 -35.39 -47.16
C ARG A 271 -2.33 -34.31 -46.10
N ILE A 272 -2.95 -34.59 -44.97
CA ILE A 272 -3.03 -33.66 -43.84
C ILE A 272 -1.91 -33.98 -42.85
N ASN A 273 -1.30 -32.95 -42.27
CA ASN A 273 -0.31 -33.14 -41.20
C ASN A 273 -0.96 -33.85 -40.02
N GLN A 274 -0.26 -34.82 -39.44
CA GLN A 274 -0.73 -35.46 -38.21
C GLN A 274 -0.78 -34.43 -37.06
N THR A 275 -1.83 -34.48 -36.24
CA THR A 275 -1.94 -33.67 -35.03
C THR A 275 -0.78 -33.96 -34.06
N PRO A 276 -0.13 -32.96 -33.44
CA PRO A 276 1.01 -33.19 -32.55
C PRO A 276 0.75 -34.06 -31.32
N GLU A 277 1.67 -34.97 -31.02
CA GLU A 277 1.63 -35.85 -29.84
C GLU A 277 2.12 -35.17 -28.56
N ARG A 278 2.87 -34.08 -28.69
CA ARG A 278 3.42 -33.29 -27.58
C ARG A 278 3.47 -31.81 -27.94
N THR A 279 3.61 -30.96 -26.93
CA THR A 279 3.91 -29.54 -27.13
C THR A 279 5.30 -29.40 -27.76
N GLY A 280 5.44 -28.52 -28.76
CA GLY A 280 6.73 -28.28 -29.44
C GLY A 280 7.67 -27.33 -28.71
N TYR A 281 7.22 -26.76 -27.60
CA TYR A 281 7.89 -25.69 -26.87
C TYR A 281 8.09 -26.11 -25.41
N ASP A 282 9.25 -25.76 -24.86
CA ASP A 282 9.58 -25.90 -23.45
C ASP A 282 9.68 -24.51 -22.81
N GLY A 283 9.08 -24.33 -21.64
CA GLY A 283 9.07 -23.03 -20.97
C GLY A 283 8.38 -23.03 -19.62
N TYR A 284 8.43 -21.89 -18.93
CA TYR A 284 7.76 -21.71 -17.65
C TYR A 284 6.26 -21.44 -17.87
N LEU A 285 5.40 -22.29 -17.30
CA LEU A 285 3.93 -22.17 -17.35
C LEU A 285 3.38 -21.94 -18.76
N ILE A 286 3.69 -22.85 -19.69
CA ILE A 286 3.22 -22.77 -21.08
C ILE A 286 1.85 -23.41 -21.29
N GLY A 287 1.46 -24.38 -20.45
CA GLY A 287 0.23 -25.14 -20.64
C GLY A 287 -1.03 -24.32 -20.35
N ASP A 288 -1.87 -24.15 -21.36
CA ASP A 288 -3.12 -23.39 -21.31
C ASP A 288 -4.37 -24.26 -21.45
N GLY A 289 -4.19 -25.56 -21.71
CA GLY A 289 -5.25 -26.53 -21.95
C GLY A 289 -5.83 -26.44 -23.36
N ILE A 290 -5.13 -25.80 -24.30
CA ILE A 290 -5.57 -25.61 -25.68
C ILE A 290 -4.73 -26.50 -26.61
N PRO A 291 -5.36 -27.26 -27.51
CA PRO A 291 -4.63 -28.03 -28.51
C PRO A 291 -3.72 -27.16 -29.38
N PRO A 292 -2.54 -27.66 -29.78
CA PRO A 292 -1.70 -26.96 -30.75
C PRO A 292 -2.41 -26.72 -32.08
N ASN A 293 -1.94 -25.72 -32.82
CA ASN A 293 -2.41 -25.40 -34.19
C ASN A 293 -3.91 -25.06 -34.32
N GLY A 294 -4.60 -24.80 -33.21
CA GLY A 294 -6.03 -24.45 -33.23
C GLY A 294 -6.96 -25.63 -33.55
N GLU A 295 -6.51 -26.86 -33.29
CA GLU A 295 -7.30 -28.08 -33.51
C GLU A 295 -8.60 -28.08 -32.68
N ALA A 296 -9.67 -28.64 -33.25
CA ALA A 296 -10.93 -28.78 -32.54
C ALA A 296 -10.79 -29.82 -31.40
N PHE A 297 -11.42 -29.55 -30.26
CA PHE A 297 -11.38 -30.44 -29.10
C PHE A 297 -12.69 -30.47 -28.33
N GLY A 298 -12.94 -31.60 -27.66
CA GLY A 298 -14.04 -31.75 -26.71
C GLY A 298 -13.65 -31.32 -25.30
N THR A 299 -14.64 -31.03 -24.45
CA THR A 299 -14.43 -30.71 -23.04
C THR A 299 -15.41 -31.46 -22.16
N GLY A 300 -14.99 -31.94 -20.99
CA GLY A 300 -15.91 -32.55 -20.02
C GLY A 300 -15.23 -33.24 -18.84
N ILE A 301 -16.04 -33.86 -17.98
CA ILE A 301 -15.59 -34.59 -16.78
C ILE A 301 -15.28 -36.07 -17.04
N SER A 302 -15.58 -36.57 -18.24
CA SER A 302 -15.35 -37.95 -18.69
C SER A 302 -14.97 -37.97 -20.16
N PHE A 303 -14.19 -38.95 -20.59
CA PHE A 303 -13.84 -39.10 -22.01
C PHE A 303 -15.07 -39.49 -22.85
N PRO A 304 -15.14 -39.05 -24.12
CA PRO A 304 -16.22 -39.41 -25.03
C PRO A 304 -16.17 -40.90 -25.40
N ILE A 305 -17.31 -41.46 -25.78
CA ILE A 305 -17.42 -42.86 -26.20
C ILE A 305 -17.04 -43.08 -27.68
N THR A 306 -17.14 -42.03 -28.49
CA THR A 306 -16.72 -42.00 -29.89
C THR A 306 -15.47 -41.13 -30.00
N GLN A 307 -14.39 -41.70 -30.53
CA GLN A 307 -13.08 -41.07 -30.59
C GLN A 307 -12.29 -41.60 -31.79
N ALA A 308 -11.60 -40.72 -32.48
CA ALA A 308 -10.67 -41.02 -33.55
C ALA A 308 -9.23 -40.73 -33.11
N LYS A 309 -8.26 -41.41 -33.73
CA LYS A 309 -6.84 -41.13 -33.48
C LYS A 309 -6.56 -39.66 -33.82
N GLY A 310 -5.97 -38.93 -32.88
CA GLY A 310 -5.70 -37.50 -33.02
C GLY A 310 -6.68 -36.58 -32.29
N ASP A 311 -7.82 -37.10 -31.84
CA ASP A 311 -8.81 -36.28 -31.12
C ASP A 311 -8.24 -35.72 -29.82
N TYR A 312 -8.54 -34.45 -29.55
CA TYR A 312 -8.19 -33.77 -28.31
C TYR A 312 -9.40 -33.68 -27.36
N PHE A 313 -9.14 -33.82 -26.07
CA PHE A 313 -10.16 -33.68 -25.05
C PHE A 313 -9.62 -33.06 -23.75
N LEU A 314 -10.26 -31.99 -23.29
CA LEU A 314 -9.94 -31.29 -22.04
C LEU A 314 -10.77 -31.84 -20.88
N ARG A 315 -10.10 -32.39 -19.88
CA ARG A 315 -10.69 -32.84 -18.60
C ARG A 315 -10.80 -31.67 -17.64
N THR A 316 -12.03 -31.30 -17.28
CA THR A 316 -12.33 -30.14 -16.42
C THR A 316 -12.56 -30.49 -14.95
N ASP A 317 -12.54 -31.78 -14.60
CA ASP A 317 -12.65 -32.26 -13.21
C ASP A 317 -11.30 -32.36 -12.50
N LEU A 318 -10.20 -32.26 -13.26
CA LEU A 318 -8.84 -32.29 -12.74
C LEU A 318 -8.39 -30.88 -12.37
N LEU A 319 -7.61 -30.74 -11.30
CA LEU A 319 -7.01 -29.47 -10.88
C LEU A 319 -5.48 -29.58 -10.97
N PRO A 320 -4.81 -28.84 -11.88
CA PRO A 320 -5.39 -28.07 -12.99
C PRO A 320 -6.07 -28.94 -14.05
N ASN A 321 -6.93 -28.33 -14.87
CA ASN A 321 -7.57 -28.98 -16.01
C ASN A 321 -6.49 -29.60 -16.91
N ARG A 322 -6.78 -30.72 -17.56
CA ARG A 322 -5.77 -31.47 -18.31
C ARG A 322 -6.22 -31.76 -19.73
N LEU A 323 -5.35 -31.46 -20.68
CA LEU A 323 -5.57 -31.78 -22.09
C LEU A 323 -5.02 -33.18 -22.39
N PHE A 324 -5.82 -33.98 -23.09
CA PHE A 324 -5.45 -35.31 -23.55
C PHE A 324 -5.60 -35.41 -25.06
N ARG A 325 -4.80 -36.28 -25.68
CA ARG A 325 -4.91 -36.70 -27.08
C ARG A 325 -5.15 -38.20 -27.18
N TYR A 326 -6.04 -38.64 -28.05
CA TYR A 326 -6.26 -40.07 -28.30
C TYR A 326 -5.21 -40.63 -29.27
N ASP A 327 -4.40 -41.62 -28.83
CA ASP A 327 -3.33 -42.22 -29.63
C ASP A 327 -3.83 -43.31 -30.62
N GLY A 328 -5.13 -43.64 -30.56
CA GLY A 328 -5.77 -44.74 -31.29
C GLY A 328 -6.11 -45.95 -30.42
N GLN A 329 -5.59 -46.00 -29.19
CA GLN A 329 -5.89 -47.02 -28.19
C GLN A 329 -6.38 -46.40 -26.87
N ARG A 330 -5.75 -45.33 -26.41
CA ARG A 330 -6.01 -44.68 -25.12
C ARG A 330 -5.82 -43.16 -25.20
N TRP A 331 -6.37 -42.48 -24.20
CA TRP A 331 -6.15 -41.06 -23.97
C TRP A 331 -4.80 -40.84 -23.26
N VAL A 332 -3.88 -40.16 -23.93
CA VAL A 332 -2.55 -39.81 -23.42
C VAL A 332 -2.56 -38.36 -22.97
N LYS A 333 -2.03 -38.09 -21.78
CA LYS A 333 -1.90 -36.71 -21.26
C LYS A 333 -0.95 -35.93 -22.16
N MET A 334 -1.39 -34.75 -22.59
CA MET A 334 -0.56 -33.80 -23.31
C MET A 334 -0.01 -32.72 -22.38
N GLU A 335 -0.88 -31.93 -21.76
CA GLU A 335 -0.47 -30.82 -20.89
C GLU A 335 -1.48 -30.52 -19.78
N ASP A 336 -1.02 -29.74 -18.80
CA ASP A 336 -1.82 -29.21 -17.69
C ASP A 336 -2.11 -27.72 -17.94
N ALA A 337 -3.34 -27.27 -17.75
CA ALA A 337 -3.74 -25.86 -17.86
C ALA A 337 -3.28 -25.08 -16.61
N VAL A 338 -2.01 -24.68 -16.61
CA VAL A 338 -1.32 -24.09 -15.44
C VAL A 338 -1.28 -22.56 -15.46
N ARG A 339 -1.61 -21.93 -16.59
CA ARG A 339 -1.64 -20.47 -16.75
C ARG A 339 -2.83 -19.85 -16.01
N MET A 340 -2.58 -18.85 -15.16
CA MET A 340 -3.56 -18.19 -14.28
C MET A 340 -3.46 -16.67 -14.38
N THR A 341 -4.51 -15.93 -13.98
CA THR A 341 -4.46 -14.46 -13.91
C THR A 341 -3.34 -13.98 -12.99
N MET A 342 -2.69 -12.87 -13.33
CA MET A 342 -1.53 -12.35 -12.58
C MET A 342 -1.95 -11.58 -11.32
N THR A 343 -3.11 -10.94 -11.33
CA THR A 343 -3.63 -10.16 -10.20
C THR A 343 -3.93 -11.03 -9.00
N ASN A 344 -3.49 -10.58 -7.83
CA ASN A 344 -3.59 -11.34 -6.60
C ASN A 344 -4.98 -11.14 -5.96
N THR A 345 -5.99 -11.80 -6.53
CA THR A 345 -7.35 -11.81 -5.99
C THR A 345 -7.60 -13.06 -5.14
N ASP A 346 -8.56 -12.97 -4.21
CA ASP A 346 -9.00 -14.10 -3.38
C ASP A 346 -9.67 -15.23 -4.17
N THR A 347 -10.00 -14.98 -5.44
CA THR A 347 -10.66 -15.91 -6.36
C THR A 347 -9.68 -16.71 -7.21
N ARG A 348 -8.37 -16.54 -7.06
CA ARG A 348 -7.38 -17.32 -7.80
C ARG A 348 -7.47 -18.80 -7.44
N ASN A 349 -7.57 -19.66 -8.45
CA ASN A 349 -7.54 -21.11 -8.28
C ASN A 349 -6.10 -21.63 -8.15
N THR A 350 -5.35 -21.15 -7.15
CA THR A 350 -4.03 -21.71 -6.79
C THR A 350 -4.13 -22.51 -5.49
N LEU A 351 -3.27 -23.50 -5.30
CA LEU A 351 -3.20 -24.25 -4.03
C LEU A 351 -2.96 -23.33 -2.83
N ARG A 352 -2.16 -22.26 -3.02
CA ARG A 352 -1.88 -21.27 -1.99
C ARG A 352 -3.15 -20.47 -1.64
N THR A 353 -3.86 -19.94 -2.64
CA THR A 353 -5.10 -19.18 -2.41
C THR A 353 -6.19 -20.08 -1.82
N GLY A 354 -6.34 -21.30 -2.32
CA GLY A 354 -7.27 -22.29 -1.76
C GLY A 354 -6.97 -22.62 -0.30
N PHE A 355 -5.70 -22.79 0.07
CA PHE A 355 -5.31 -23.00 1.47
C PHE A 355 -5.52 -21.75 2.33
N ILE A 356 -5.07 -20.58 1.86
CA ILE A 356 -5.19 -19.32 2.59
C ILE A 356 -6.66 -18.98 2.80
N ASN A 357 -7.54 -19.20 1.83
CA ASN A 357 -8.96 -18.85 1.94
C ASN A 357 -9.84 -20.03 2.40
N ASN A 358 -9.25 -21.14 2.85
CA ASN A 358 -10.02 -22.29 3.30
C ASN A 358 -10.77 -22.00 4.61
N SER A 359 -12.10 -22.05 4.57
CA SER A 359 -13.00 -21.92 5.73
C SER A 359 -13.76 -23.21 6.06
N THR A 360 -13.44 -24.34 5.41
CA THR A 360 -14.14 -25.61 5.63
C THR A 360 -13.84 -26.20 7.00
N THR A 361 -14.79 -27.00 7.46
CA THR A 361 -14.70 -27.77 8.70
C THR A 361 -14.95 -29.24 8.43
N SER A 362 -14.12 -30.11 9.00
CA SER A 362 -14.23 -31.56 8.90
C SER A 362 -14.65 -32.15 10.24
N LYS A 363 -15.42 -33.24 10.21
CA LYS A 363 -15.78 -33.99 11.43
C LYS A 363 -14.78 -35.13 11.66
N ILE A 364 -13.99 -35.03 12.73
CA ILE A 364 -13.00 -36.04 13.10
C ILE A 364 -13.32 -36.47 14.52
N GLY A 365 -13.60 -37.76 14.73
CA GLY A 365 -13.88 -38.29 16.07
C GLY A 365 -15.14 -37.74 16.76
N GLY A 366 -16.09 -37.17 16.00
CA GLY A 366 -17.31 -36.54 16.53
C GLY A 366 -17.20 -35.03 16.73
N GLU A 367 -15.99 -34.47 16.69
CA GLU A 367 -15.74 -33.03 16.82
C GLU A 367 -15.65 -32.33 15.47
N THR A 368 -16.07 -31.06 15.43
CA THR A 368 -15.96 -30.20 14.25
C THR A 368 -14.61 -29.47 14.28
N VAL A 369 -13.71 -29.83 13.39
CA VAL A 369 -12.35 -29.27 13.30
C VAL A 369 -12.23 -28.37 12.07
N LYS A 370 -11.68 -27.17 12.25
CA LYS A 370 -11.35 -26.28 11.11
C LYS A 370 -10.16 -26.86 10.36
N GLU A 371 -10.27 -26.95 9.03
CA GLU A 371 -9.18 -27.51 8.21
C GLU A 371 -7.96 -26.58 8.14
N ARG A 372 -8.19 -25.25 8.16
CA ARG A 372 -7.14 -24.23 8.22
C ARG A 372 -6.89 -23.80 9.67
N GLN A 373 -5.93 -24.43 10.33
CA GLN A 373 -5.46 -24.08 11.66
C GLN A 373 -3.94 -24.24 11.74
N SER A 374 -3.28 -23.45 12.60
CA SER A 374 -1.85 -23.60 12.80
C SER A 374 -1.54 -24.91 13.55
N LEU A 375 -0.34 -25.47 13.36
CA LEU A 375 0.04 -26.72 14.03
C LEU A 375 0.00 -26.58 15.56
N SER A 376 0.31 -25.40 16.10
CA SER A 376 0.23 -25.11 17.53
C SER A 376 -1.21 -25.06 18.05
N GLU A 377 -2.17 -24.57 17.27
CA GLU A 377 -3.59 -24.60 17.61
C GLU A 377 -4.18 -26.02 17.50
N ALA A 378 -3.74 -26.78 16.50
CA ALA A 378 -4.16 -28.17 16.30
C ALA A 378 -3.68 -29.09 17.43
N LEU A 379 -2.45 -28.87 17.94
CA LEU A 379 -1.83 -29.67 18.99
C LEU A 379 -2.15 -29.17 20.40
N LYS A 380 -2.87 -28.05 20.54
CA LYS A 380 -3.23 -27.52 21.85
C LYS A 380 -4.28 -28.46 22.47
N PRO A 381 -4.03 -29.03 23.66
CA PRO A 381 -5.02 -29.85 24.34
C PRO A 381 -6.26 -29.00 24.60
N LYS A 382 -7.40 -29.46 24.09
CA LYS A 382 -8.71 -28.89 24.36
C LYS A 382 -9.29 -29.60 25.58
N ALA A 383 -10.08 -28.90 26.37
CA ALA A 383 -10.86 -29.54 27.42
C ALA A 383 -11.92 -30.42 26.75
N ASP A 384 -12.10 -31.65 27.24
CA ASP A 384 -13.24 -32.49 26.86
C ASP A 384 -14.54 -31.71 27.21
N GLU A 385 -15.50 -31.65 26.27
CA GLU A 385 -16.83 -31.06 26.50
C GLU A 385 -17.67 -31.86 27.51
#